data_AF-A0A957GBY3-F1
#
_entry.id   AF-A0A957GBY3-F1
#
_cell.length_a   1.000
_cell.length_b   1.000
_cell.length_c   1.000
_cell.angle_alpha   90.00
_cell.angle_beta   90.00
_cell.angle_gamma   90.00
#
_symmetry.space_group_name_H-M   'P 1'
#
loop_
_entity.id
_entity.type
_entity.pdbx_description
1 polymer ?
#
loop_
_entity_poly.entity_id
_entity_poly.type
_entity_poly.pdbx_seq_one_letter_code
_entity_poly.pdbx_strand_id
1 'polypeptide(L)'
;MSSSPEKFGSLLTQGIYKLKSREPEKSVAMIQDELGYAIGRKGGSAIQYWRGGRIPANEAEVTALAREIVRRGGLDEAWLRAFLRSAGCTGQPALFAELFPPDQVATVAEPVAQPAPAGYEADVREMVDTPRPGSPHTAWRPIALILALLILALFGYQVWQTFARATQETRTVNANYGWQSTRIRLQAGDTVDIQVIDGTWTQWQGVRPQTSGNGFPLDDQVEYICTRAPGRADCERFPMPDFPVGALIGKVEGQLFGIGQERTGILIQEPGILLLRMNDDDSGLRDNDGVLTVRIVIEHSP
;
A
#
# COMPACT_ATOMS: atom_id res chain seq x y z
N MET A 1 -6.96 -10.56 34.61
CA MET A 1 -6.54 -10.80 33.21
C MET A 1 -5.02 -10.78 33.21
N SER A 2 -4.35 -11.80 32.66
CA SER A 2 -2.88 -11.86 32.63
C SER A 2 -2.33 -10.88 31.58
N SER A 3 -1.18 -10.27 31.89
CA SER A 3 -0.41 -9.53 30.91
C SER A 3 0.10 -10.46 29.79
N SER A 4 0.38 -9.90 28.61
CA SER A 4 0.99 -10.61 27.47
C SER A 4 2.18 -9.79 26.96
N PRO A 5 3.40 -10.14 27.37
CA PRO A 5 4.60 -9.39 27.00
C PRO A 5 4.81 -9.32 25.48
N GLU A 6 4.54 -10.40 24.74
CA GLU A 6 4.65 -10.44 23.28
C GLU A 6 3.68 -9.45 22.62
N LYS A 7 2.41 -9.44 23.08
CA LYS A 7 1.40 -8.51 22.56
C LYS A 7 1.74 -7.06 22.91
N PHE A 8 2.32 -6.81 24.08
CA PHE A 8 2.81 -5.48 24.46
C PHE A 8 3.92 -4.99 23.53
N GLY A 9 4.95 -5.82 23.28
CA GLY A 9 6.04 -5.47 22.36
C GLY A 9 5.58 -5.23 20.92
N SER A 10 4.64 -6.05 20.44
CA SER A 10 4.01 -5.90 19.13
C SER A 10 3.23 -4.59 19.01
N LEU A 11 2.35 -4.28 19.97
CA LEU A 11 1.58 -3.03 19.95
C LEU A 11 2.50 -1.80 20.10
N LEU A 12 3.54 -1.85 20.94
CA LEU A 12 4.54 -0.79 21.04
C LEU A 12 5.24 -0.55 19.69
N THR A 13 5.63 -1.62 19.01
CA THR A 13 6.24 -1.54 17.68
C THR A 13 5.27 -0.91 16.68
N GLN A 14 4.02 -1.35 16.63
CA GLN A 14 2.97 -0.75 15.80
C GLN A 14 2.82 0.75 16.07
N GLY A 15 2.79 1.16 17.34
CA GLY A 15 2.71 2.56 17.74
C GLY A 15 3.88 3.41 17.21
N ILE A 16 5.12 2.90 17.31
CA ILE A 16 6.32 3.57 16.81
C ILE A 16 6.30 3.71 15.28
N TYR A 17 5.86 2.69 14.54
CA TYR A 17 5.72 2.79 13.09
C TYR A 17 4.61 3.76 12.67
N LYS A 18 3.53 3.87 13.46
CA LYS A 18 2.50 4.89 13.24
C LYS A 18 3.08 6.29 13.41
N LEU A 19 3.90 6.53 14.44
CA LEU A 19 4.64 7.79 14.60
C LEU A 19 5.54 8.06 13.40
N LYS A 20 6.32 7.06 12.98
CA LYS A 20 7.22 7.19 11.81
C LYS A 20 6.48 7.59 10.54
N SER A 21 5.24 7.10 10.34
CA SER A 21 4.43 7.47 9.18
C SER A 21 3.94 8.93 9.19
N ARG A 22 3.81 9.54 10.37
CA ARG A 22 3.37 10.93 10.54
C ARG A 22 4.54 11.91 10.67
N GLU A 23 5.71 11.41 11.06
CA GLU A 23 6.96 12.15 11.25
C GLU A 23 8.03 11.58 10.27
N PRO A 24 7.84 11.75 8.94
CA PRO A 24 8.65 11.09 7.91
C PRO A 24 10.12 11.51 7.91
N GLU A 25 10.46 12.65 8.49
CA GLU A 25 11.83 13.16 8.66
C GLU A 25 12.60 12.43 9.78
N LYS A 26 11.90 11.79 10.71
CA LYS A 26 12.51 11.16 11.89
C LYS A 26 12.85 9.70 11.65
N SER A 27 14.01 9.25 12.12
CA SER A 27 14.33 7.82 12.11
C SER A 27 13.57 7.10 13.24
N VAL A 28 13.41 5.78 13.13
CA VAL A 28 12.83 4.96 14.22
C VAL A 28 13.65 5.10 15.51
N ALA A 29 14.98 5.15 15.40
CA ALA A 29 15.87 5.36 16.55
C ALA A 29 15.61 6.71 17.23
N MET A 30 15.44 7.79 16.46
CA MET A 30 15.14 9.12 17.00
C MET A 30 13.77 9.17 17.68
N ILE A 31 12.76 8.50 17.12
CA ILE A 31 11.44 8.36 17.76
C ILE A 31 11.55 7.61 19.09
N GLN A 32 12.35 6.53 19.14
CA GLN A 32 12.58 5.78 20.38
C GLN A 32 13.28 6.64 21.44
N ASP A 33 14.28 7.45 21.05
CA ASP A 33 14.97 8.37 21.95
C ASP A 33 14.01 9.41 22.52
N GLU A 34 13.21 10.05 21.67
CA GLU A 34 12.20 11.05 22.09
C GLU A 34 11.16 10.45 23.04
N LEU A 35 10.65 9.25 22.75
CA LEU A 35 9.73 8.55 23.65
C LEU A 35 10.38 8.23 24.99
N GLY A 36 11.65 7.83 24.99
CA GLY A 36 12.44 7.63 26.20
C GLY A 36 12.54 8.91 27.04
N TYR A 37 12.87 10.04 26.43
CA TYR A 37 12.93 11.33 27.12
C TYR A 37 11.58 11.78 27.67
N ALA A 38 10.50 11.58 26.91
CA ALA A 38 9.15 11.99 27.32
C ALA A 38 8.65 11.24 28.58
N ILE A 39 9.13 10.02 28.83
CA ILE A 39 8.81 9.25 30.04
C ILE A 39 9.87 9.35 31.15
N GLY A 40 10.81 10.30 31.03
CA GLY A 40 11.85 10.54 32.06
C GLY A 40 13.04 9.57 32.01
N ARG A 41 13.23 8.84 30.91
CA ARG A 41 14.40 7.99 30.68
C ARG A 41 15.46 8.74 29.83
N LYS A 42 16.68 8.20 29.80
CA LYS A 42 17.77 8.72 28.97
C LYS A 42 17.91 7.86 27.71
N GLY A 43 17.44 8.39 26.57
CA GLY A 43 17.49 7.71 25.26
C GLY A 43 16.49 6.56 25.10
N GLY A 44 16.57 5.88 23.95
CA GLY A 44 15.57 4.93 23.44
C GLY A 44 15.86 3.46 23.72
N SER A 45 16.94 3.13 24.45
CA SER A 45 17.34 1.76 24.75
C SER A 45 16.27 0.99 25.54
N ALA A 46 15.60 1.65 26.48
CA ALA A 46 14.46 1.07 27.21
C ALA A 46 13.29 0.75 26.25
N ILE A 47 12.97 1.66 25.33
CA ILE A 47 11.92 1.46 24.34
C ILE A 47 12.26 0.28 23.43
N GLN A 48 13.50 0.19 22.96
CA GLN A 48 13.98 -0.95 22.17
C GLN A 48 13.88 -2.27 22.94
N TYR A 49 14.27 -2.29 24.21
CA TYR A 49 14.16 -3.47 25.07
C TYR A 49 12.72 -3.93 25.25
N TRP A 50 11.79 -3.00 25.42
CA TRP A 50 10.36 -3.26 25.59
C TRP A 50 9.66 -3.74 24.32
N ARG A 51 10.08 -3.25 23.15
CA ARG A 51 9.60 -3.78 21.85
C ARG A 51 9.86 -5.27 21.68
N GLY A 52 10.94 -5.78 22.30
CA GLY A 52 11.26 -7.21 22.34
C GLY A 52 10.41 -8.03 23.31
N GLY A 53 9.26 -7.52 23.76
CA GLY A 53 8.32 -8.25 24.61
C GLY A 53 8.66 -8.22 26.10
N ARG A 54 9.21 -7.11 26.61
CA ARG A 54 9.31 -6.88 28.06
C ARG A 54 8.41 -5.73 28.47
N ILE A 55 7.66 -5.93 29.56
CA ILE A 55 6.76 -4.93 30.11
C ILE A 55 7.54 -4.09 31.15
N PRO A 56 7.43 -2.75 31.14
CA PRO A 56 7.97 -1.91 32.21
C PRO A 56 7.43 -2.34 33.58
N ALA A 57 8.29 -2.40 34.59
CA ALA A 57 7.86 -2.71 35.96
C ALA A 57 6.98 -1.61 36.58
N ASN A 58 7.09 -0.37 36.08
CA ASN A 58 6.35 0.78 36.56
C ASN A 58 5.17 1.09 35.63
N GLU A 59 3.94 0.96 36.12
CA GLU A 59 2.71 1.26 35.39
C GLU A 59 2.63 2.74 34.94
N ALA A 60 3.24 3.66 35.68
CA ALA A 60 3.29 5.07 35.30
C ALA A 60 4.05 5.27 33.98
N GLU A 61 5.08 4.46 33.72
CA GLU A 61 5.84 4.51 32.46
C GLU A 61 5.03 3.98 31.28
N VAL A 62 4.28 2.88 31.49
CA VAL A 62 3.37 2.35 30.47
C VAL A 62 2.32 3.40 30.10
N THR A 63 1.73 4.05 31.10
CA THR A 63 0.71 5.09 30.92
C THR A 63 1.26 6.32 30.20
N ALA A 64 2.45 6.80 30.61
CA ALA A 64 3.12 7.92 29.96
C ALA A 64 3.49 7.59 28.50
N LEU A 65 4.00 6.40 28.25
CA LEU A 65 4.35 5.94 26.90
C LEU A 65 3.11 5.85 26.01
N ALA A 66 2.01 5.29 26.52
CA ALA A 66 0.75 5.20 25.79
C ALA A 66 0.19 6.59 25.43
N ARG A 67 0.26 7.55 26.36
CA ARG A 67 -0.14 8.94 26.15
C ARG A 67 0.61 9.58 24.99
N GLU A 68 1.94 9.46 24.98
CA GLU A 68 2.78 10.04 23.93
C GLU A 68 2.51 9.42 22.56
N ILE A 69 2.38 8.09 22.50
CA ILE A 69 2.12 7.36 21.26
C ILE A 69 0.73 7.72 20.69
N VAL A 70 -0.31 7.81 21.52
CA VAL A 70 -1.66 8.17 21.06
C VAL A 70 -1.70 9.61 20.55
N ARG A 71 -1.15 10.58 21.31
CA ARG A 71 -1.18 12.00 20.94
C ARG A 71 -0.49 12.28 19.62
N ARG A 72 0.71 11.73 19.43
CA ARG A 72 1.52 11.98 18.24
C ARG A 72 1.12 11.07 17.07
N GLY A 73 0.75 9.81 17.37
CA GLY A 73 0.41 8.80 16.36
C GLY A 73 -1.03 8.87 15.88
N GLY A 74 -1.92 9.52 16.63
CA GLY A 74 -3.37 9.53 16.43
C GLY A 74 -3.94 8.12 16.30
N LEU A 75 -3.61 7.29 17.30
CA LEU A 75 -4.18 5.96 17.48
C LEU A 75 -5.50 6.08 18.22
N ASP A 76 -6.41 5.13 17.97
CA ASP A 76 -7.76 5.17 18.53
C ASP A 76 -7.86 4.58 19.94
N GLU A 77 -9.06 4.69 20.51
CA GLU A 77 -9.37 4.19 21.84
C GLU A 77 -9.18 2.67 21.96
N ALA A 78 -9.49 1.93 20.89
CA ALA A 78 -9.38 0.48 20.84
C ALA A 78 -7.92 0.04 20.96
N TRP A 79 -7.01 0.71 20.24
CA TRP A 79 -5.57 0.50 20.34
C TRP A 79 -5.06 0.78 21.76
N LEU A 80 -5.43 1.93 22.36
CA LEU A 80 -5.00 2.28 23.72
C LEU A 80 -5.44 1.20 24.73
N ARG A 81 -6.69 0.75 24.62
CA ARG A 81 -7.24 -0.30 25.47
C ARG A 81 -6.51 -1.63 25.31
N ALA A 82 -6.15 -2.00 24.09
CA ALA A 82 -5.37 -3.20 23.83
C ALA A 82 -3.95 -3.10 24.40
N PHE A 83 -3.31 -1.93 24.29
CA PHE A 83 -1.96 -1.66 24.77
C PHE A 83 -1.87 -1.70 26.30
N LEU A 84 -2.77 -1.02 27.01
CA LEU A 84 -2.79 -1.05 28.47
C LEU A 84 -3.10 -2.45 29.00
N ARG A 85 -4.05 -3.16 28.36
CA ARG A 85 -4.42 -4.52 28.76
C ARG A 85 -3.25 -5.50 28.59
N SER A 86 -2.47 -5.41 27.52
CA SER A 86 -1.32 -6.30 27.31
C SER A 86 -0.21 -6.07 28.33
N ALA A 87 -0.08 -4.85 28.86
CA ALA A 87 0.81 -4.52 29.97
C ALA A 87 0.29 -4.96 31.35
N GLY A 88 -0.97 -5.39 31.46
CA GLY A 88 -1.62 -5.67 32.75
C GLY A 88 -2.13 -4.41 33.48
N CYS A 89 -2.10 -3.25 32.82
CA CYS A 89 -2.63 -1.99 33.36
C CYS A 89 -4.14 -1.93 33.12
N THR A 90 -4.94 -2.24 34.15
CA THR A 90 -6.41 -2.17 34.08
C THR A 90 -6.92 -1.00 34.88
N GLY A 91 -7.74 -0.13 34.27
CA GLY A 91 -8.46 0.92 34.99
C GLY A 91 -7.81 2.30 34.95
N GLN A 92 -7.59 2.83 33.76
CA GLN A 92 -7.07 4.20 33.55
C GLN A 92 -8.15 5.14 32.96
N PRO A 93 -9.36 5.27 33.57
CA PRO A 93 -10.45 6.06 32.97
C PRO A 93 -10.07 7.53 32.76
N ALA A 94 -9.21 8.08 33.64
CA ALA A 94 -8.68 9.43 33.49
C ALA A 94 -7.85 9.60 32.21
N LEU A 95 -7.05 8.59 31.82
CA LEU A 95 -6.26 8.63 30.58
C LEU A 95 -7.16 8.56 29.34
N PHE A 96 -8.21 7.75 29.37
CA PHE A 96 -9.19 7.68 28.27
C PHE A 96 -9.92 9.01 28.11
N ALA A 97 -10.40 9.61 29.21
CA ALA A 97 -11.06 10.92 29.16
C ALA A 97 -10.10 12.04 28.72
N GLU A 98 -8.82 11.94 29.06
CA GLU A 98 -7.77 12.89 28.65
C GLU A 98 -7.48 12.81 27.15
N LEU A 99 -7.40 11.61 26.58
CA LEU A 99 -6.98 11.37 25.20
C LEU A 99 -8.15 11.33 24.20
N PHE A 100 -9.33 10.94 24.68
CA PHE A 100 -10.56 10.80 23.92
C PHE A 100 -11.68 11.51 24.68
N PRO A 101 -11.64 12.85 24.77
CA PRO A 101 -12.74 13.59 25.37
C PRO A 101 -14.02 13.21 24.61
N PRO A 102 -15.14 12.92 25.31
CA PRO A 102 -16.41 12.70 24.63
C PRO A 102 -16.64 13.90 23.73
N ASP A 103 -16.85 13.64 22.43
CA ASP A 103 -16.95 14.66 21.38
C ASP A 103 -17.59 15.90 22.00
N GLN A 104 -16.77 16.93 22.22
CA GLN A 104 -17.31 18.25 22.48
C GLN A 104 -18.02 18.55 21.20
N VAL A 105 -19.32 18.24 21.16
CA VAL A 105 -20.22 18.43 20.02
C VAL A 105 -19.81 19.77 19.48
N ALA A 106 -19.04 19.75 18.39
CA ALA A 106 -18.58 20.96 17.78
C ALA A 106 -19.88 21.64 17.45
N THR A 107 -20.16 22.75 18.11
CA THR A 107 -21.25 23.63 17.73
C THR A 107 -20.88 24.07 16.33
N VAL A 108 -21.28 23.28 15.33
CA VAL A 108 -21.00 23.53 13.93
C VAL A 108 -21.78 24.81 13.68
N ALA A 109 -21.06 25.93 13.68
CA ALA A 109 -21.59 27.18 13.19
C ALA A 109 -22.12 26.89 11.78
N GLU A 110 -23.41 27.14 11.63
CA GLU A 110 -24.20 26.88 10.43
C GLU A 110 -23.43 27.37 9.19
N PRO A 111 -23.23 26.52 8.16
CA PRO A 111 -22.45 26.91 6.99
C PRO A 111 -23.16 28.05 6.26
N VAL A 112 -22.52 29.23 6.22
CA VAL A 112 -22.96 30.34 5.38
C VAL A 112 -22.85 29.91 3.92
N ALA A 113 -24.01 29.78 3.26
CA ALA A 113 -24.13 29.37 1.87
C ALA A 113 -23.32 30.30 0.94
N GLN A 114 -22.35 29.72 0.23
CA GLN A 114 -21.68 30.41 -0.89
C GLN A 114 -22.55 30.29 -2.15
N PRO A 115 -22.79 31.40 -2.89
CA PRO A 115 -23.53 31.38 -4.14
C PRO A 115 -22.71 30.77 -5.29
N ALA A 116 -23.41 30.06 -6.17
CA ALA A 116 -22.86 29.37 -7.34
C ALA A 116 -22.26 30.35 -8.38
N PRO A 117 -21.16 29.97 -9.07
CA PRO A 117 -20.63 30.75 -10.19
C PRO A 117 -21.50 30.62 -11.45
N ALA A 118 -21.74 31.75 -12.09
CA ALA A 118 -22.52 31.91 -13.31
C ALA A 118 -21.78 31.46 -14.57
N GLY A 119 -22.57 31.12 -15.60
CA GLY A 119 -22.23 30.44 -16.85
C GLY A 119 -21.04 30.96 -17.67
N TYR A 120 -20.45 30.04 -18.42
CA TYR A 120 -19.51 30.29 -19.51
C TYR A 120 -20.18 29.82 -20.81
N GLU A 121 -20.58 30.75 -21.67
CA GLU A 121 -21.09 30.48 -23.03
C GLU A 121 -19.92 30.24 -23.98
N ALA A 122 -20.00 29.17 -24.78
CA ALA A 122 -19.02 28.84 -25.80
C ALA A 122 -19.44 29.42 -27.16
N ASP A 123 -18.61 30.31 -27.69
CA ASP A 123 -18.68 30.92 -29.02
C ASP A 123 -18.14 29.93 -30.07
N VAL A 124 -19.02 29.40 -30.94
CA VAL A 124 -18.67 28.51 -32.05
C VAL A 124 -18.72 29.32 -33.33
N ARG A 125 -17.54 29.66 -33.85
CA ARG A 125 -17.38 30.40 -35.09
C ARG A 125 -17.26 29.45 -36.29
N GLU A 126 -18.11 29.76 -37.26
CA GLU A 126 -18.41 29.10 -38.52
C GLU A 126 -17.19 28.98 -39.46
N MET A 127 -17.05 27.81 -40.10
CA MET A 127 -15.93 27.43 -40.96
C MET A 127 -16.28 27.67 -42.43
N VAL A 128 -15.43 28.44 -43.11
CA VAL A 128 -15.62 28.95 -44.48
C VAL A 128 -15.21 27.93 -45.55
N ASP A 129 -16.07 27.85 -46.57
CA ASP A 129 -16.02 27.03 -47.78
C ASP A 129 -14.92 27.51 -48.77
N THR A 130 -14.19 26.59 -49.41
CA THR A 130 -13.29 26.93 -50.54
C THR A 130 -13.29 25.88 -51.67
N PRO A 131 -12.98 26.29 -52.93
CA PRO A 131 -13.42 25.61 -54.14
C PRO A 131 -12.43 24.55 -54.68
N ARG A 132 -12.99 23.58 -55.43
CA ARG A 132 -12.28 22.53 -56.19
C ARG A 132 -11.67 23.05 -57.52
N PRO A 133 -10.43 22.67 -57.87
CA PRO A 133 -9.95 22.67 -59.25
C PRO A 133 -9.72 21.26 -59.81
N GLY A 134 -9.85 21.17 -61.13
CA GLY A 134 -10.02 19.94 -61.92
C GLY A 134 -8.77 19.12 -62.23
N SER A 135 -9.03 17.93 -62.77
CA SER A 135 -8.05 16.86 -63.02
C SER A 135 -7.39 16.92 -64.41
N PRO A 136 -6.09 16.60 -64.47
CA PRO A 136 -5.51 15.97 -65.65
C PRO A 136 -4.93 14.57 -65.35
N HIS A 137 -5.18 13.67 -66.30
CA HIS A 137 -4.39 12.53 -66.78
C HIS A 137 -3.93 11.41 -65.82
N THR A 138 -4.59 10.28 -66.07
CA THR A 138 -4.49 8.90 -65.58
C THR A 138 -3.22 8.20 -66.04
N ALA A 139 -2.20 8.16 -65.18
CA ALA A 139 -1.15 7.13 -65.18
C ALA A 139 -0.46 6.97 -63.80
N TRP A 140 -0.54 8.01 -62.94
CA TRP A 140 0.08 8.03 -61.60
C TRP A 140 -0.84 7.57 -60.45
N ARG A 141 -2.12 7.28 -60.74
CA ARG A 141 -3.14 6.94 -59.73
C ARG A 141 -2.79 5.77 -58.80
N PRO A 142 -2.22 4.64 -59.25
CA PRO A 142 -1.93 3.56 -58.31
C PRO A 142 -0.79 3.91 -57.35
N ILE A 143 0.24 4.63 -57.82
CA ILE A 143 1.39 5.01 -56.97
C ILE A 143 0.98 6.03 -55.91
N ALA A 144 0.18 7.04 -56.29
CA ALA A 144 -0.33 8.03 -55.34
C ALA A 144 -1.26 7.41 -54.28
N LEU A 145 -2.08 6.43 -54.66
CA LEU A 145 -2.96 5.73 -53.73
C LEU A 145 -2.17 4.84 -52.74
N ILE A 146 -1.15 4.12 -53.24
CA ILE A 146 -0.26 3.31 -52.39
C ILE A 146 0.50 4.21 -51.41
N LEU A 147 1.06 5.33 -51.87
CA LEU A 147 1.76 6.28 -51.00
C LEU A 147 0.80 6.91 -49.96
N ALA A 148 -0.43 7.27 -50.35
CA ALA A 148 -1.41 7.78 -49.41
C ALA A 148 -1.82 6.75 -48.35
N LEU A 149 -2.00 5.48 -48.73
CA LEU A 149 -2.27 4.39 -47.80
C LEU A 149 -1.09 4.12 -46.86
N LEU A 150 0.15 4.17 -47.35
CA LEU A 150 1.35 4.05 -46.52
C LEU A 150 1.49 5.22 -45.54
N ILE A 151 1.21 6.45 -45.99
CA ILE A 151 1.21 7.63 -45.11
C ILE A 151 0.12 7.51 -44.05
N LEU A 152 -1.10 7.08 -44.41
CA LEU A 152 -2.18 6.86 -43.45
C LEU A 152 -1.86 5.73 -42.46
N ALA A 153 -1.22 4.65 -42.91
CA ALA A 153 -0.78 3.56 -42.04
C ALA A 153 0.32 4.03 -41.07
N LEU A 154 1.30 4.79 -41.57
CA LEU A 154 2.36 5.37 -40.73
C LEU A 154 1.82 6.40 -39.75
N PHE A 155 0.90 7.27 -40.19
CA PHE A 155 0.27 8.27 -39.33
C PHE A 155 -0.63 7.60 -38.29
N GLY A 156 -1.42 6.59 -38.68
CA GLY A 156 -2.20 5.77 -37.76
C GLY A 156 -1.32 5.07 -36.74
N TYR A 157 -0.17 4.52 -37.16
CA TYR A 157 0.79 3.89 -36.26
C TYR A 157 1.43 4.89 -35.28
N GLN A 158 1.83 6.08 -35.74
CA GLN A 158 2.39 7.10 -34.84
C GLN A 158 1.35 7.65 -33.87
N VAL A 159 0.12 7.88 -34.33
CA VAL A 159 -0.99 8.29 -33.46
C VAL A 159 -1.27 7.21 -32.42
N TRP A 160 -1.32 5.94 -32.82
CA TRP A 160 -1.48 4.81 -31.92
C TRP A 160 -0.36 4.73 -30.85
N GLN A 161 0.91 4.90 -31.25
CA GLN A 161 2.02 4.96 -30.29
C GLN A 161 1.94 6.15 -29.33
N THR A 162 1.28 7.25 -29.73
CA THR A 162 1.11 8.42 -28.86
C THR A 162 0.05 8.18 -27.79
N PHE A 163 -0.93 7.31 -28.07
CA PHE A 163 -1.99 6.94 -27.12
C PHE A 163 -1.59 5.79 -26.19
N ALA A 164 -0.70 4.89 -26.61
CA ALA A 164 -0.10 3.87 -25.75
C ALA A 164 0.91 4.48 -24.76
N ARG A 165 0.45 5.37 -23.88
CA ARG A 165 1.27 5.92 -22.80
C ARG A 165 1.33 4.94 -21.67
N ALA A 166 2.46 4.23 -21.57
CA ALA A 166 2.78 3.53 -20.34
C ALA A 166 2.95 4.53 -19.20
N THR A 167 2.20 4.34 -18.10
CA THR A 167 2.43 5.09 -16.85
C THR A 167 3.34 4.27 -15.96
N GLN A 168 4.36 4.90 -15.37
CA GLN A 168 5.29 4.23 -14.46
C GLN A 168 5.28 4.90 -13.09
N GLU A 169 5.13 4.10 -12.05
CA GLU A 169 5.15 4.56 -10.66
C GLU A 169 5.96 3.63 -9.75
N THR A 170 6.49 4.18 -8.65
CA THR A 170 7.17 3.40 -7.62
C THR A 170 6.35 3.41 -6.33
N ARG A 171 6.29 2.27 -5.63
CA ARG A 171 5.59 2.12 -4.34
C ARG A 171 6.38 1.27 -3.37
N THR A 172 6.23 1.55 -2.08
CA THR A 172 6.74 0.68 -1.01
C THR A 172 5.62 -0.21 -0.48
N VAL A 173 5.95 -1.46 -0.16
CA VAL A 173 5.02 -2.47 0.37
C VAL A 173 5.64 -3.08 1.62
N ASN A 174 4.99 -2.89 2.77
CA ASN A 174 5.46 -3.42 4.05
C ASN A 174 4.97 -4.86 4.24
N ALA A 175 5.83 -5.73 4.75
CA ALA A 175 5.55 -7.14 4.95
C ALA A 175 4.48 -7.43 6.02
N ASN A 176 4.42 -6.54 7.02
CA ASN A 176 3.59 -6.70 8.22
C ASN A 176 2.23 -6.01 8.14
N TYR A 177 1.87 -5.49 6.97
CA TYR A 177 0.56 -4.88 6.71
C TYR A 177 -0.26 -5.81 5.82
N GLY A 178 -1.58 -5.73 5.97
CA GLY A 178 -2.52 -6.38 5.04
C GLY A 178 -2.52 -5.70 3.68
N TRP A 179 -3.67 -5.67 3.02
CA TRP A 179 -3.83 -4.99 1.74
C TRP A 179 -3.48 -3.50 1.82
N GLN A 180 -2.45 -3.08 1.07
CA GLN A 180 -1.97 -1.70 1.00
C GLN A 180 -2.40 -1.05 -0.31
N SER A 181 -3.05 0.11 -0.24
CA SER A 181 -3.45 0.85 -1.44
C SER A 181 -2.28 1.57 -2.09
N THR A 182 -2.13 1.37 -3.39
CA THR A 182 -1.18 2.13 -4.22
C THR A 182 -1.74 3.48 -4.67
N ARG A 183 -3.05 3.69 -4.51
CA ARG A 183 -3.87 4.79 -5.08
C ARG A 183 -3.91 4.84 -6.62
N ILE A 184 -3.35 3.83 -7.28
CA ILE A 184 -3.40 3.67 -8.72
C ILE A 184 -4.79 3.10 -9.07
N ARG A 185 -5.54 3.81 -9.90
CA ARG A 185 -6.81 3.35 -10.44
C ARG A 185 -6.56 2.75 -11.83
N LEU A 186 -7.01 1.52 -12.01
CA LEU A 186 -6.89 0.76 -13.25
C LEU A 186 -8.27 0.60 -13.88
N GLN A 187 -8.30 0.48 -15.21
CA GLN A 187 -9.48 0.19 -16.01
C GLN A 187 -9.45 -1.26 -16.50
N ALA A 188 -10.63 -1.80 -16.81
CA ALA A 188 -10.73 -3.07 -17.51
C ALA A 188 -10.06 -2.95 -18.89
N GLY A 189 -9.18 -3.88 -19.21
CA GLY A 189 -8.38 -3.89 -20.44
C GLY A 189 -6.93 -3.43 -20.26
N ASP A 190 -6.61 -2.73 -19.17
CA ASP A 190 -5.23 -2.32 -18.89
C ASP A 190 -4.32 -3.55 -18.68
N THR A 191 -3.05 -3.44 -19.05
CA THR A 191 -2.03 -4.42 -18.67
C THR A 191 -1.10 -3.80 -17.63
N VAL A 192 -0.71 -4.60 -16.63
CA VAL A 192 0.15 -4.14 -15.54
C VAL A 192 1.36 -5.05 -15.40
N ASP A 193 2.53 -4.43 -15.36
CA ASP A 193 3.80 -5.04 -14.95
C ASP A 193 4.19 -4.54 -13.57
N ILE A 194 4.51 -5.46 -12.66
CA ILE A 194 4.98 -5.12 -11.32
C ILE A 194 6.30 -5.83 -11.07
N GLN A 195 7.33 -5.06 -10.74
CA GLN A 195 8.68 -5.57 -10.53
C GLN A 195 9.21 -5.06 -9.20
N VAL A 196 9.74 -5.97 -8.37
CA VAL A 196 10.49 -5.60 -7.17
C VAL A 196 11.83 -5.04 -7.63
N ILE A 197 12.10 -3.78 -7.31
CA ILE A 197 13.33 -3.08 -7.74
C ILE A 197 14.32 -2.85 -6.60
N ASP A 198 13.87 -2.97 -5.34
CA ASP A 198 14.70 -2.85 -4.15
C ASP A 198 13.99 -3.48 -2.94
N GLY A 199 14.75 -3.76 -1.87
CA GLY A 199 14.25 -4.25 -0.60
C GLY A 199 14.09 -5.78 -0.53
N THR A 200 13.91 -6.24 0.70
CA THR A 200 13.72 -7.65 1.04
C THR A 200 12.75 -7.76 2.22
N TRP A 201 12.06 -8.88 2.32
CA TRP A 201 11.15 -9.15 3.43
C TRP A 201 11.08 -10.62 3.83
N THR A 202 10.50 -10.92 4.99
CA THR A 202 10.28 -12.28 5.49
C THR A 202 8.90 -12.40 6.10
N GLN A 203 8.31 -13.58 5.99
CA GLN A 203 7.05 -13.94 6.63
C GLN A 203 7.22 -14.46 8.06
N TRP A 204 8.47 -14.56 8.55
CA TRP A 204 8.74 -15.02 9.90
C TRP A 204 10.13 -14.56 10.35
N GLN A 205 10.17 -13.39 10.98
CA GLN A 205 11.40 -12.77 11.46
C GLN A 205 12.15 -13.70 12.42
N GLY A 206 13.44 -13.91 12.13
CA GLY A 206 14.33 -14.76 12.94
C GLY A 206 14.20 -16.26 12.66
N VAL A 207 13.22 -16.71 11.87
CA VAL A 207 13.06 -18.12 11.48
C VAL A 207 13.33 -18.33 10.00
N ARG A 208 12.85 -17.41 9.15
CA ARG A 208 13.03 -17.47 7.70
C ARG A 208 13.93 -16.34 7.21
N PRO A 209 14.82 -16.58 6.22
CA PRO A 209 15.67 -15.54 5.64
C PRO A 209 14.81 -14.44 5.01
N GLN A 210 15.39 -13.33 4.54
CA GLN A 210 14.61 -12.38 3.75
C GLN A 210 14.64 -12.76 2.26
N THR A 211 13.59 -12.41 1.51
CA THR A 211 13.41 -12.69 0.08
C THR A 211 13.05 -11.41 -0.67
N SER A 212 13.27 -11.39 -1.99
CA SER A 212 12.94 -10.28 -2.88
C SER A 212 11.47 -10.25 -3.31
N GLY A 213 10.55 -10.80 -2.52
CA GLY A 213 9.14 -10.88 -2.88
C GLY A 213 8.73 -12.08 -3.73
N ASN A 214 9.63 -13.03 -3.96
CA ASN A 214 9.31 -14.27 -4.68
C ASN A 214 8.73 -15.38 -3.79
N GLY A 215 8.65 -15.12 -2.48
CA GLY A 215 8.31 -16.14 -1.49
C GLY A 215 9.50 -17.04 -1.19
N PHE A 216 9.26 -18.04 -0.34
CA PHE A 216 10.33 -18.90 0.16
C PHE A 216 10.43 -20.21 -0.62
N PRO A 217 11.63 -20.57 -1.13
CA PRO A 217 11.94 -21.97 -1.33
C PRO A 217 11.96 -22.66 0.03
N LEU A 218 11.27 -23.81 0.17
CA LEU A 218 11.61 -24.77 1.21
C LEU A 218 13.04 -25.26 0.93
N ASP A 219 13.73 -25.68 2.00
CA ASP A 219 14.98 -26.44 1.89
C ASP A 219 14.84 -27.47 0.75
N ASP A 220 15.88 -27.53 -0.10
CA ASP A 220 16.00 -28.39 -1.29
C ASP A 220 14.98 -28.20 -2.45
N GLN A 221 14.60 -26.94 -2.71
CA GLN A 221 14.11 -26.38 -3.99
C GLN A 221 12.60 -26.32 -4.26
N VAL A 222 11.73 -26.64 -3.29
CA VAL A 222 10.28 -26.55 -3.53
C VAL A 222 9.72 -25.30 -2.86
N GLU A 223 9.19 -24.35 -3.62
CA GLU A 223 8.48 -23.18 -3.07
C GLU A 223 7.40 -23.63 -2.06
N TYR A 224 7.38 -23.02 -0.86
CA TYR A 224 6.34 -23.33 0.13
C TYR A 224 5.00 -22.77 -0.36
N ILE A 225 4.21 -23.63 -0.97
CA ILE A 225 2.82 -23.36 -1.38
C ILE A 225 1.92 -24.11 -0.42
N CYS A 226 1.04 -23.40 0.28
CA CYS A 226 0.29 -23.96 1.41
C CYS A 226 -0.49 -25.21 0.99
N THR A 227 -1.21 -25.18 -0.13
CA THR A 227 -2.02 -26.30 -0.62
C THR A 227 -1.22 -27.55 -1.00
N ARG A 228 0.09 -27.42 -1.18
CA ARG A 228 0.99 -28.55 -1.48
C ARG A 228 1.63 -29.15 -0.22
N ALA A 229 1.49 -28.48 0.93
CA ALA A 229 2.03 -28.97 2.19
C ALA A 229 1.10 -30.05 2.79
N PRO A 230 1.56 -31.30 2.98
CA PRO A 230 0.72 -32.36 3.49
C PRO A 230 0.24 -32.06 4.92
N GLY A 231 -1.06 -32.26 5.18
CA GLY A 231 -1.66 -32.15 6.51
C GLY A 231 -2.03 -30.73 6.96
N ARG A 232 -1.93 -29.71 6.09
CA ARG A 232 -2.38 -28.34 6.38
C ARG A 232 -3.86 -28.18 6.03
N ALA A 233 -4.71 -28.05 7.04
CA ALA A 233 -6.14 -27.76 6.87
C ALA A 233 -6.47 -26.26 6.83
N ASP A 234 -5.50 -25.38 7.10
CA ASP A 234 -5.69 -23.95 7.32
C ASP A 234 -5.30 -23.08 6.11
N CYS A 235 -5.09 -23.67 4.93
CA CYS A 235 -4.63 -22.94 3.76
C CYS A 235 -5.63 -21.90 3.23
N GLU A 236 -6.93 -22.08 3.47
CA GLU A 236 -7.99 -21.11 3.14
C GLU A 236 -7.81 -19.72 3.76
N ARG A 237 -6.91 -19.57 4.75
CA ARG A 237 -6.60 -18.29 5.39
C ARG A 237 -5.61 -17.45 4.59
N PHE A 238 -4.82 -18.07 3.72
CA PHE A 238 -3.90 -17.36 2.84
C PHE A 238 -4.68 -16.70 1.71
N PRO A 239 -4.40 -15.43 1.36
CA PRO A 239 -5.10 -14.77 0.27
C PRO A 239 -4.98 -15.53 -1.06
N MET A 240 -3.79 -16.10 -1.33
CA MET A 240 -3.53 -16.92 -2.52
C MET A 240 -2.89 -18.26 -2.12
N PRO A 241 -3.69 -19.27 -1.74
CA PRO A 241 -3.19 -20.50 -1.10
C PRO A 241 -2.37 -21.41 -2.04
N ASP A 242 -2.59 -21.28 -3.35
CA ASP A 242 -1.87 -22.00 -4.42
C ASP A 242 -0.62 -21.26 -4.92
N PHE A 243 -0.21 -20.18 -4.25
CA PHE A 243 0.96 -19.38 -4.58
C PHE A 243 1.96 -19.35 -3.42
N PRO A 244 3.27 -19.11 -3.66
CA PRO A 244 4.27 -19.19 -2.61
C PRO A 244 3.95 -18.24 -1.44
N VAL A 245 4.06 -18.76 -0.22
CA VAL A 245 3.93 -17.93 0.98
C VAL A 245 5.11 -16.97 1.05
N GLY A 246 4.83 -15.74 1.48
CA GLY A 246 5.82 -14.66 1.52
C GLY A 246 6.05 -13.97 0.18
N ALA A 247 5.40 -14.43 -0.90
CA ALA A 247 5.49 -13.77 -2.19
C ALA A 247 4.67 -12.47 -2.21
N LEU A 248 5.07 -11.55 -3.08
CA LEU A 248 4.28 -10.37 -3.39
C LEU A 248 3.08 -10.77 -4.24
N ILE A 249 1.90 -10.33 -3.82
CA ILE A 249 0.63 -10.52 -4.54
C ILE A 249 -0.07 -9.18 -4.70
N GLY A 250 -0.90 -9.10 -5.74
CA GLY A 250 -1.72 -7.94 -6.03
C GLY A 250 -3.19 -8.32 -6.17
N LYS A 251 -4.06 -7.33 -5.97
CA LYS A 251 -5.46 -7.42 -6.38
C LYS A 251 -5.99 -6.09 -6.90
N VAL A 252 -6.97 -6.19 -7.77
CA VAL A 252 -7.83 -5.09 -8.22
C VAL A 252 -9.26 -5.57 -8.04
N GLU A 253 -10.01 -4.94 -7.13
CA GLU A 253 -11.31 -5.45 -6.67
C GLU A 253 -11.25 -6.94 -6.26
N GLY A 254 -11.97 -7.81 -6.98
CA GLY A 254 -12.00 -9.26 -6.77
C GLY A 254 -10.92 -10.03 -7.56
N GLN A 255 -10.23 -9.40 -8.51
CA GLN A 255 -9.21 -10.06 -9.32
C GLN A 255 -7.89 -10.14 -8.55
N LEU A 256 -7.49 -11.35 -8.15
CA LEU A 256 -6.28 -11.64 -7.40
C LEU A 256 -5.19 -12.23 -8.32
N PHE A 257 -3.94 -11.79 -8.17
CA PHE A 257 -2.82 -12.28 -9.00
C PHE A 257 -1.48 -12.30 -8.25
N GLY A 258 -0.62 -13.24 -8.62
CA GLY A 258 0.74 -13.38 -8.10
C GLY A 258 1.78 -12.58 -8.90
N ILE A 259 2.74 -11.97 -8.20
CA ILE A 259 3.78 -11.11 -8.81
C ILE A 259 5.18 -11.74 -8.71
N GLY A 260 5.48 -12.44 -7.61
CA GLY A 260 6.80 -12.97 -7.22
C GLY A 260 7.48 -14.03 -8.11
N GLN A 261 7.23 -14.06 -9.42
CA GLN A 261 7.84 -14.97 -10.40
C GLN A 261 8.05 -14.30 -11.76
N GLU A 262 8.43 -13.00 -11.77
CA GLU A 262 8.65 -12.23 -13.01
C GLU A 262 7.43 -12.18 -13.94
N ARG A 263 6.21 -12.31 -13.42
CA ARG A 263 4.99 -12.21 -14.23
C ARG A 263 4.83 -10.78 -14.76
N THR A 264 4.75 -10.68 -16.08
CA THR A 264 4.46 -9.45 -16.84
C THR A 264 3.13 -9.56 -17.57
N GLY A 265 2.56 -8.42 -17.95
CA GLY A 265 1.36 -8.30 -18.78
C GLY A 265 0.08 -8.74 -18.08
N ILE A 266 -0.11 -8.40 -16.80
CA ILE A 266 -1.31 -8.78 -16.04
C ILE A 266 -2.50 -7.98 -16.60
N LEU A 267 -3.38 -8.64 -17.34
CA LEU A 267 -4.60 -8.05 -17.89
C LEU A 267 -5.62 -7.81 -16.78
N ILE A 268 -6.09 -6.57 -16.64
CA ILE A 268 -7.11 -6.16 -15.70
C ILE A 268 -8.51 -6.43 -16.29
N GLN A 269 -9.34 -7.16 -15.56
CA GLN A 269 -10.68 -7.55 -16.01
C GLN A 269 -11.76 -6.58 -15.53
N GLU A 270 -11.55 -6.00 -14.35
CA GLU A 270 -12.50 -5.10 -13.70
C GLU A 270 -11.78 -3.82 -13.24
N PRO A 271 -12.41 -2.63 -13.41
CA PRO A 271 -11.81 -1.38 -12.96
C PRO A 271 -11.74 -1.33 -11.44
N GLY A 272 -10.68 -0.75 -10.89
CA GLY A 272 -10.51 -0.69 -9.44
C GLY A 272 -9.22 -0.05 -8.98
N ILE A 273 -8.99 -0.11 -7.67
CA ILE A 273 -7.73 0.34 -7.07
C ILE A 273 -6.77 -0.84 -6.92
N LEU A 274 -5.53 -0.68 -7.40
CA LEU A 274 -4.47 -1.66 -7.19
C LEU A 274 -4.05 -1.70 -5.71
N LEU A 275 -4.18 -2.88 -5.11
CA LEU A 275 -3.77 -3.19 -3.75
C LEU A 275 -2.65 -4.23 -3.77
N LEU A 276 -1.65 -4.08 -2.91
CA LEU A 276 -0.50 -4.97 -2.80
C LEU A 276 -0.34 -5.49 -1.36
N ARG A 277 0.15 -6.71 -1.19
CA ARG A 277 0.57 -7.27 0.11
C ARG A 277 1.49 -8.48 -0.04
N MET A 278 2.01 -8.95 1.09
CA MET A 278 2.60 -10.29 1.20
C MET A 278 1.51 -11.37 1.20
N ASN A 279 1.76 -12.48 0.51
CA ASN A 279 0.94 -13.68 0.55
C ASN A 279 1.18 -14.44 1.85
N ASP A 280 0.45 -14.05 2.88
CA ASP A 280 0.52 -14.66 4.21
C ASP A 280 -0.84 -14.52 4.91
N ASP A 281 -1.11 -15.40 5.89
CA ASP A 281 -2.30 -15.33 6.74
C ASP A 281 -2.31 -14.00 7.50
N ASP A 282 -3.48 -13.36 7.61
CA ASP A 282 -3.67 -12.15 8.41
C ASP A 282 -3.23 -12.35 9.88
N SER A 283 -3.30 -13.58 10.40
CA SER A 283 -2.82 -13.92 11.74
C SER A 283 -1.28 -13.98 11.86
N GLY A 284 -0.57 -14.19 10.74
CA GLY A 284 0.89 -14.25 10.61
C GLY A 284 1.56 -12.92 10.30
N LEU A 285 0.81 -11.88 9.90
CA LEU A 285 1.39 -10.57 9.55
C LEU A 285 2.23 -9.91 10.64
N ARG A 286 2.04 -10.31 11.91
CA ARG A 286 2.71 -9.71 13.07
C ARG A 286 4.19 -10.04 13.20
N ASP A 287 4.61 -11.20 12.68
CA ASP A 287 6.00 -11.67 12.68
C ASP A 287 6.66 -11.53 11.31
N ASN A 288 5.97 -10.86 10.38
CA ASN A 288 6.54 -10.46 9.11
C ASN A 288 7.44 -9.23 9.31
N ASP A 289 8.50 -9.15 8.52
CA ASP A 289 9.48 -8.06 8.63
C ASP A 289 10.05 -7.69 7.26
N GLY A 290 10.45 -6.44 7.11
CA GLY A 290 10.99 -5.89 5.87
C GLY A 290 9.98 -5.16 4.98
N VAL A 291 10.50 -4.65 3.88
CA VAL A 291 9.79 -3.78 2.93
C VAL A 291 10.32 -4.03 1.53
N LEU A 292 9.43 -4.02 0.54
CA LEU A 292 9.78 -4.03 -0.86
C LEU A 292 9.51 -2.67 -1.49
N THR A 293 10.37 -2.25 -2.40
CA THR A 293 10.10 -1.15 -3.32
C THR A 293 9.81 -1.74 -4.68
N VAL A 294 8.65 -1.42 -5.25
CA VAL A 294 8.17 -1.97 -6.51
C VAL A 294 8.00 -0.89 -7.55
N ARG A 295 8.39 -1.19 -8.80
CA ARG A 295 8.04 -0.43 -10.00
C ARG A 295 6.77 -1.04 -10.60
N ILE A 296 5.81 -0.18 -10.91
CA ILE A 296 4.52 -0.52 -11.52
C ILE A 296 4.48 0.19 -12.87
N VAL A 297 4.37 -0.57 -13.96
CA VAL A 297 4.18 -0.05 -15.32
C VAL A 297 2.78 -0.45 -15.78
N ILE A 298 2.01 0.50 -16.29
CA ILE A 298 0.63 0.32 -16.71
C ILE A 298 0.53 0.70 -18.17
N GLU A 299 0.15 -0.22 -19.03
CA GLU A 299 -0.23 0.10 -20.40
C GLU A 299 -1.77 0.20 -20.43
N HIS A 300 -2.24 1.43 -20.66
CA HIS A 300 -3.68 1.69 -20.67
C HIS A 300 -4.32 1.08 -21.91
N SER A 301 -5.49 0.46 -21.71
CA SER A 301 -6.34 0.09 -22.83
C SER A 301 -6.77 1.33 -23.62
N PRO A 302 -6.82 1.24 -24.96
CA PRO A 302 -7.24 2.35 -25.81
C PRO A 302 -8.73 2.70 -25.66
#